data_AF-A0AA46UYE9-F1
#
_entry.id   AF-A0AA46UYE9-F1
#
_cell.length_a   1.000
_cell.length_b   1.000
_cell.length_c   1.000
_cell.angle_alpha   90.00
_cell.angle_beta   90.00
_cell.angle_gamma   90.00
#
_symmetry.space_group_name_H-M   'P 1'
#
loop_
_entity.id
_entity.type
_entity.pdbx_description
1 polymer ?
#
loop_
_entity_poly.entity_id
_entity_poly.type
_entity_poly.pdbx_seq_one_letter_code
_entity_poly.pdbx_strand_id
1 'polypeptide(L)' 'MRARLVAPLAARLAGEGAEDPDARAEVLVSCLAGVIALRSSGLFPHLATLSPETIGAMLESAALAQAPETAG' A
#
# COMPACT_ATOMS: atom_id res chain seq x y z
N MET A 1 5.43 5.77 13.85
CA MET A 1 5.16 4.97 12.64
C MET A 1 6.29 4.04 12.28
N ARG A 2 7.54 4.52 12.13
CA ARG A 2 8.69 3.68 11.71
C ARG A 2 8.83 2.37 12.50
N ALA A 3 8.97 2.43 13.82
CA ALA A 3 9.16 1.24 14.66
C ALA A 3 7.93 0.30 14.76
N ARG A 4 6.72 0.79 14.45
CA ARG A 4 5.46 0.03 14.65
C ARG A 4 4.87 -0.55 13.37
N LEU A 5 5.16 0.06 12.21
CA LEU A 5 4.56 -0.30 10.91
C LEU A 5 5.62 -0.54 9.86
N VAL A 6 6.58 0.39 9.71
CA VAL A 6 7.61 0.30 8.65
C VAL A 6 8.58 -0.84 8.94
N ALA A 7 9.19 -0.90 10.12
CA ALA A 7 10.20 -1.91 10.44
C ALA A 7 9.67 -3.36 10.38
N PRO A 8 8.47 -3.70 10.93
CA PRO A 8 7.91 -5.03 10.78
C PRO A 8 7.59 -5.39 9.31
N LEU A 9 7.10 -4.43 8.53
CA LEU A 9 6.79 -4.64 7.12
C LEU A 9 8.06 -4.82 6.28
N ALA A 10 9.08 -3.99 6.51
CA ALA A 10 10.38 -4.12 5.85
C ALA A 10 11.02 -5.47 6.15
N ALA A 11 10.96 -5.95 7.40
CA ALA A 11 11.45 -7.28 7.77
C ALA A 11 10.72 -8.40 7.03
N ARG A 12 9.38 -8.29 6.88
CA ARG A 12 8.59 -9.24 6.08
C ARG A 12 9.00 -9.21 4.61
N LEU A 13 9.10 -8.03 4.01
CA LEU A 13 9.49 -7.84 2.61
C LEU A 13 10.91 -8.35 2.33
N ALA A 14 11.83 -8.15 3.28
CA ALA A 14 13.18 -8.71 3.21
C ALA A 14 13.16 -10.25 3.22
N GLY A 15 12.31 -10.86 4.06
CA GLY A 15 12.08 -12.31 4.06
C GLY A 15 11.48 -12.86 2.76
N GLU A 16 10.80 -12.01 2.00
CA GLU A 16 10.22 -12.32 0.68
C GLU A 16 11.19 -12.04 -0.49
N GLY A 17 12.41 -11.54 -0.21
CA GLY A 17 13.41 -11.22 -1.23
C GLY A 17 13.09 -9.94 -2.01
N ALA A 18 12.29 -9.03 -1.45
CA ALA A 18 11.97 -7.77 -2.11
C ALA A 18 13.22 -6.88 -2.27
N GLU A 19 13.35 -6.25 -3.43
CA GLU A 19 14.33 -5.20 -3.66
C GLU A 19 13.96 -3.94 -2.86
N ASP A 20 14.94 -3.39 -2.13
CA ASP A 20 14.78 -2.21 -1.26
C ASP A 20 13.56 -2.30 -0.30
N PRO A 21 13.59 -3.25 0.66
CA PRO A 21 12.44 -3.54 1.52
C PRO A 21 12.07 -2.38 2.44
N ASP A 22 13.03 -1.55 2.85
CA ASP A 22 12.78 -0.36 3.66
C ASP A 22 12.02 0.71 2.85
N ALA A 23 12.49 1.08 1.66
CA ALA A 23 11.81 2.07 0.83
C ALA A 23 10.41 1.58 0.43
N ARG A 24 10.27 0.30 0.06
CA ARG A 24 8.96 -0.31 -0.23
C ARG A 24 8.02 -0.23 0.96
N ALA A 25 8.49 -0.56 2.16
CA ALA A 25 7.67 -0.47 3.37
C ALA A 25 7.23 0.97 3.66
N GLU A 26 8.10 1.95 3.47
CA GLU A 26 7.77 3.37 3.64
C GLU A 26 6.70 3.84 2.66
N VAL A 27 6.81 3.47 1.38
CA VAL A 27 5.81 3.78 0.35
C VAL A 27 4.45 3.16 0.70
N LEU A 28 4.42 1.86 1.02
CA LEU A 28 3.18 1.15 1.34
C LEU A 28 2.48 1.72 2.59
N VAL A 29 3.25 2.01 3.64
CA VAL A 29 2.72 2.63 4.86
C VAL A 29 2.19 4.04 4.59
N SER A 30 2.86 4.81 3.72
CA SER A 30 2.42 6.14 3.32
C SER A 30 1.12 6.11 2.52
N CYS A 31 0.99 5.18 1.57
CA CYS A 31 -0.26 4.96 0.84
C CYS A 31 -1.42 4.63 1.79
N LEU A 32 -1.20 3.70 2.72
CA LEU A 32 -2.21 3.32 3.72
C LEU A 32 -2.60 4.50 4.61
N ALA A 33 -1.63 5.26 5.12
CA ALA A 33 -1.88 6.42 5.96
C ALA A 33 -2.68 7.50 5.21
N GLY A 34 -2.34 7.75 3.93
CA GLY A 34 -3.06 8.68 3.06
C GLY A 34 -4.51 8.25 2.85
N VAL A 35 -4.75 6.98 2.53
CA VAL A 35 -6.11 6.42 2.42
C VAL A 35 -6.91 6.65 3.70
N ILE A 36 -6.35 6.31 4.86
CA ILE A 36 -7.04 6.46 6.15
C ILE A 36 -7.39 7.92 6.42
N ALA A 37 -6.42 8.84 6.24
CA ALA A 37 -6.62 10.26 6.47
C ALA A 37 -7.69 10.86 5.53
N LEU A 38 -7.65 10.49 4.25
CA LEU A 38 -8.58 10.98 3.24
C LEU A 38 -9.98 10.41 3.40
N ARG A 39 -10.11 9.17 3.89
CA ARG A 39 -11.40 8.50 4.10
C ARG A 39 -12.31 9.26 5.07
N SER A 40 -11.75 9.89 6.10
CA SER A 40 -12.49 10.70 7.07
C SER A 40 -12.64 12.18 6.69
N SER A 41 -12.00 12.64 5.61
CA SER A 41 -11.92 14.07 5.28
C SER A 41 -13.16 14.66 4.61
N GLY A 42 -14.06 13.81 4.09
CA GLY A 42 -15.21 14.24 3.29
C GLY A 42 -14.86 14.67 1.85
N LEU A 43 -13.57 14.75 1.49
CA LEU A 43 -13.11 15.12 0.15
C LEU A 43 -13.37 14.03 -0.90
N PHE A 44 -13.52 12.78 -0.46
CA PHE A 44 -13.71 11.61 -1.32
C PHE A 44 -14.95 10.82 -0.88
N PRO A 45 -16.16 11.18 -1.37
CA PRO A 45 -17.42 10.58 -0.92
C PRO A 45 -17.48 9.07 -1.10
N HIS A 46 -16.91 8.54 -2.19
CA HIS A 46 -16.87 7.10 -2.44
C HIS A 46 -15.84 6.39 -1.57
N LEU A 47 -14.66 6.99 -1.35
CA LEU A 47 -13.61 6.40 -0.50
C LEU A 47 -14.11 6.18 0.93
N ALA A 48 -14.91 7.13 1.45
CA ALA A 48 -15.53 7.04 2.76
C ALA A 48 -16.36 5.76 2.96
N THR A 49 -17.00 5.26 1.89
CA THR A 49 -17.89 4.10 1.96
C THR A 49 -17.19 2.77 1.70
N LEU A 50 -15.96 2.76 1.18
CA LEU A 50 -15.26 1.52 0.84
C LEU A 50 -14.80 0.78 2.10
N SER A 51 -14.88 -0.55 2.09
CA SER A 51 -14.31 -1.38 3.16
C SER A 51 -12.78 -1.46 3.02
N PRO A 52 -12.05 -1.77 4.11
CA PRO A 52 -10.61 -2.01 4.03
C PRO A 52 -10.22 -3.08 3.01
N GLU A 53 -11.02 -4.14 2.88
CA GLU A 53 -10.80 -5.24 1.94
C GLU A 53 -10.92 -4.76 0.49
N THR A 54 -11.93 -3.95 0.18
CA THR A 54 -12.09 -3.37 -1.17
C THR A 54 -10.92 -2.46 -1.52
N ILE A 55 -10.48 -1.63 -0.58
CA ILE A 55 -9.32 -0.76 -0.79
C ILE A 55 -8.06 -1.60 -1.05
N GLY A 56 -7.86 -2.68 -0.28
CA GLY A 56 -6.76 -3.62 -0.49
C GLY A 56 -6.76 -4.22 -1.90
N ALA A 57 -7.91 -4.74 -2.35
CA ALA A 57 -8.04 -5.31 -3.69
C ALA A 57 -7.80 -4.29 -4.82
N MET A 58 -8.24 -3.04 -4.65
CA MET A 58 -8.00 -1.98 -5.63
C MET A 58 -6.52 -1.60 -5.71
N LEU A 59 -5.82 -1.53 -4.57
CA LEU A 59 -4.38 -1.25 -4.53
C LEU A 59 -3.57 -2.39 -5.16
N GLU A 60 -3.94 -3.64 -4.88
CA GLU A 60 -3.32 -4.81 -5.51
C GLU A 60 -3.53 -4.82 -7.02
N SER A 61 -4.75 -4.57 -7.49
CA SER A 61 -5.05 -4.46 -8.92
C SER A 61 -4.26 -3.34 -9.59
N ALA A 62 -4.12 -2.18 -8.94
CA ALA A 62 -3.32 -1.07 -9.46
C ALA A 62 -1.83 -1.43 -9.54
N ALA A 63 -1.29 -2.16 -8.56
CA ALA A 63 0.10 -2.63 -8.58
C ALA A 63 0.35 -3.63 -9.72
N LEU A 64 -0.59 -4.55 -9.95
CA LEU A 64 -0.51 -5.53 -11.05
C LEU A 64 -0.65 -4.88 -12.43
N ALA A 65 -1.48 -3.84 -12.56
CA ALA A 65 -1.65 -3.11 -13.83
C ALA A 65 -0.40 -2.29 -14.24
N GLN A 66 0.51 -2.03 -13.30
CA GLN A 66 1.77 -1.32 -13.54
C GLN A 66 2.94 -2.29 -13.80
N ALA A 67 2.75 -3.60 -13.63
CA ALA A 67 3.73 -4.56 -14.09
C ALA A 67 3.82 -4.42 -15.61
N PRO A 68 4.99 -4.07 -16.19
CA PRO A 68 5.12 -4.06 -17.63
C PRO A 68 4.70 -5.44 -18.14
N GLU A 69 3.90 -5.49 -19.20
CA GLU A 69 3.87 -6.67 -20.06
C GLU A 69 5.34 -6.99 -20.35
N THR A 70 5.88 -8.01 -19.69
CA THR A 70 7.09 -8.65 -20.16
C THR A 70 6.76 -9.16 -21.54
N ALA A 71 7.11 -8.37 -22.54
CA ALA A 71 7.30 -8.81 -23.90
C ALA A 71 8.20 -10.04 -23.87
N GLY A 72 7.66 -11.18 -24.31
CA GLY A 72 8.39 -12.45 -24.44
C GLY A 72 7.51 -13.65 -24.16
#